data_AF-A0A9D7M3J3-F1
#
_entry.id   AF-A0A9D7M3J3-F1
#
_cell.length_a   1.000
_cell.length_b   1.000
_cell.length_c   1.000
_cell.angle_alpha   90.00
_cell.angle_beta   90.00
_cell.angle_gamma   90.00
#
_symmetry.space_group_name_H-M   'P 1'
#
loop_
_entity.id
_entity.type
_entity.pdbx_description
1 polymer ?
#
loop_
_entity_poly.entity_id
_entity_poly.type
_entity_poly.pdbx_seq_one_letter_code
_entity_poly.pdbx_strand_id
1 'polypeptide(L)'
;MRRTLLIGILICCSQLVTATTFDFNKECREHYQAIFNLQFQKAEKFISTQKASQPDNAAVLYLEQQILFYKAFISEEDADFQKFRSEFDMRHEAYNAVPADNPWTGYATSEMYLQSAILKLKRKEYLTAGYQLRKSYKIAVSNQEKFPAFIPNLKTLGFFHAVIGAVPDNYVWLANLAGMHGTIKQGASELNKLVEAAKTDNDLHFLLAESYFLRIFISSHFEKDPELAMKLTDEMVAQISDYGPLGAFIIANTCISKGLFDRALTTLQKVKTTSQQYPLFYLDYLTGILKLNKLQLDAQKDFQRFLDGFKGNSFVKAAHQKIGWIHMLQKGYCRIPKCISGGTKKRK
;
A
#
# COMPACT_ATOMS: atom_id res chain seq x y z
N MET A 1 -34.26 52.97 25.62
CA MET A 1 -33.48 53.18 24.38
C MET A 1 -32.41 52.09 24.26
N ARG A 2 -32.26 51.55 23.05
CA ARG A 2 -31.52 50.33 22.67
C ARG A 2 -30.05 50.34 23.11
N ARG A 3 -29.58 49.24 23.71
CA ARG A 3 -28.15 48.88 23.75
C ARG A 3 -27.89 47.90 22.60
N THR A 4 -27.21 48.38 21.58
CA THR A 4 -26.81 47.63 20.39
C THR A 4 -25.65 46.69 20.74
N LEU A 5 -25.83 45.39 20.46
CA LEU A 5 -24.80 44.37 20.58
C LEU A 5 -23.93 44.43 19.31
N LEU A 6 -22.64 44.76 19.43
CA LEU A 6 -21.67 44.70 18.34
C LEU A 6 -21.14 43.26 18.24
N ILE A 7 -21.60 42.52 17.24
CA ILE A 7 -21.03 41.22 16.86
C ILE A 7 -19.87 41.51 15.90
N GLY A 8 -18.64 41.36 16.38
CA GLY A 8 -17.45 41.38 15.54
C GLY A 8 -17.36 40.09 14.73
N ILE A 9 -17.50 40.20 13.40
CA ILE A 9 -17.20 39.11 12.47
C ILE A 9 -15.69 39.01 12.38
N LEU A 10 -15.12 37.98 13.03
CA LEU A 10 -13.73 37.60 12.84
C LEU A 10 -13.62 36.96 11.44
N ILE A 11 -13.28 37.75 10.43
CA ILE A 11 -12.93 37.25 9.10
C ILE A 11 -11.59 36.54 9.28
N CYS A 12 -11.64 35.24 9.50
CA CYS A 12 -10.48 34.37 9.38
C CYS A 12 -10.14 34.34 7.89
N CYS A 13 -9.23 35.22 7.47
CA CYS A 13 -8.58 35.11 6.16
C CYS A 13 -7.79 33.80 6.16
N SER A 14 -8.44 32.69 5.79
CA SER A 14 -7.75 31.53 5.26
C SER A 14 -6.98 32.04 4.04
N GLN A 15 -5.66 32.14 4.16
CA GLN A 15 -4.81 32.29 3.00
C GLN A 15 -5.12 31.10 2.10
N LEU A 16 -5.85 31.35 1.02
CA LEU A 16 -6.01 30.40 -0.07
C LEU A 16 -4.61 30.19 -0.61
N VAL A 17 -3.97 29.10 -0.21
CA VAL A 17 -2.76 28.60 -0.85
C VAL A 17 -3.19 28.17 -2.25
N THR A 18 -3.07 29.07 -3.21
CA THR A 18 -3.30 28.74 -4.62
C THR A 18 -2.05 28.06 -5.12
N ALA A 19 -2.01 26.73 -5.03
CA ALA A 19 -0.95 25.97 -5.69
C ALA A 19 -1.03 26.23 -7.20
N THR A 20 0.02 26.79 -7.78
CA THR A 20 0.08 27.13 -9.22
C THR A 20 1.01 26.20 -9.99
N THR A 21 1.77 25.35 -9.28
CA THR A 21 2.76 24.45 -9.88
C THR A 21 2.65 23.04 -9.31
N PHE A 22 3.12 22.06 -10.09
CA PHE A 22 3.40 20.71 -9.62
C PHE A 22 4.80 20.35 -10.12
N ASP A 23 5.81 20.79 -9.36
CA ASP A 23 7.21 20.47 -9.62
C ASP A 23 7.62 19.29 -8.75
N PHE A 24 7.54 18.09 -9.32
CA PHE A 24 7.99 16.85 -8.67
C PHE A 24 9.47 16.60 -8.93
N ASN A 25 10.29 17.54 -8.48
CA ASN A 25 11.74 17.55 -8.67
C ASN A 25 12.47 16.41 -7.93
N LYS A 26 13.80 16.38 -8.06
CA LYS A 26 14.66 15.34 -7.48
C LYS A 26 14.46 15.16 -5.97
N GLU A 27 14.37 16.24 -5.20
CA GLU A 27 14.17 16.14 -3.75
C GLU A 27 12.80 15.55 -3.41
N CYS A 28 11.76 15.88 -4.18
CA CYS A 28 10.44 15.26 -4.02
C CYS A 28 10.51 13.75 -4.30
N ARG A 29 11.20 13.34 -5.38
CA ARG A 29 11.38 11.92 -5.74
C ARG A 29 12.15 11.15 -4.65
N GLU A 30 13.19 11.74 -4.08
CA GLU A 30 13.94 11.15 -2.96
C GLU A 30 13.06 10.93 -1.72
N HIS A 31 12.21 11.91 -1.39
CA HIS A 31 11.31 11.79 -0.25
C HIS A 31 10.13 10.86 -0.52
N TYR A 32 9.67 10.75 -1.77
CA TYR A 32 8.70 9.73 -2.17
C TYR A 32 9.25 8.31 -1.89
N GLN A 33 10.49 8.05 -2.30
CA GLN A 33 11.15 6.77 -2.02
C GLN A 33 11.32 6.53 -0.51
N ALA A 34 11.67 7.58 0.24
CA ALA A 34 11.75 7.50 1.70
C ALA A 34 10.40 7.14 2.33
N ILE A 35 9.30 7.70 1.83
CA ILE A 35 7.93 7.37 2.27
C ILE A 35 7.60 5.91 1.98
N PHE A 36 7.92 5.40 0.78
CA PHE A 36 7.74 3.98 0.45
C PHE A 36 8.52 3.05 1.42
N ASN A 37 9.71 3.49 1.85
CA ASN A 37 10.52 2.81 2.87
C ASN A 37 10.10 3.10 4.32
N LEU A 38 8.92 3.70 4.50
CA LEU A 38 8.30 4.05 5.79
C LEU A 38 9.11 5.04 6.65
N GLN A 39 10.00 5.82 6.05
CA GLN A 39 10.80 6.85 6.73
C GLN A 39 10.03 8.18 6.84
N PHE A 40 8.83 8.14 7.43
CA PHE A 40 7.91 9.29 7.43
C PHE A 40 8.50 10.53 8.10
N GLN A 41 9.23 10.39 9.21
CA GLN A 41 9.84 11.53 9.90
C GLN A 41 10.80 12.33 9.00
N LYS A 42 11.58 11.64 8.16
CA LYS A 42 12.47 12.27 7.17
C LYS A 42 11.66 13.10 6.18
N ALA A 43 10.60 12.53 5.63
CA ALA A 43 9.72 13.20 4.68
C ALA A 43 8.91 14.35 5.31
N GLU A 44 8.41 14.21 6.53
CA GLU A 44 7.67 15.26 7.25
C GLU A 44 8.53 16.50 7.50
N LYS A 45 9.82 16.31 7.83
CA LYS A 45 10.77 17.42 7.98
C LYS A 45 10.96 18.18 6.66
N PHE A 46 11.14 17.46 5.56
CA PHE A 46 11.23 18.05 4.22
C PHE A 46 9.95 18.78 3.83
N ILE A 47 8.79 18.14 3.97
CA ILE A 47 7.47 18.73 3.67
C ILE A 47 7.25 20.01 4.46
N SER A 48 7.55 20.02 5.76
CA SER A 48 7.38 21.20 6.61
C SER A 48 8.25 22.37 6.14
N THR A 49 9.47 22.07 5.69
CA THR A 49 10.40 23.08 5.16
C THR A 49 9.90 23.62 3.83
N GLN A 50 9.49 22.74 2.91
CA GLN A 50 9.00 23.12 1.58
C GLN A 50 7.69 23.89 1.62
N LYS A 51 6.77 23.56 2.53
CA LYS A 51 5.54 24.35 2.72
C LYS A 51 5.83 25.80 3.13
N ALA A 52 6.93 26.05 3.85
CA ALA A 52 7.32 27.40 4.25
C ALA A 52 8.04 28.16 3.13
N SER A 53 8.86 27.49 2.32
CA SER A 53 9.66 28.12 1.26
C SER A 53 9.00 28.16 -0.12
N GLN A 54 8.12 27.20 -0.42
CA GLN A 54 7.46 27.00 -1.72
C GLN A 54 5.99 26.57 -1.52
N PRO A 55 5.13 27.44 -0.96
CA PRO A 55 3.75 27.09 -0.66
C PRO A 55 2.92 26.73 -1.91
N ASP A 56 3.35 27.18 -3.09
CA ASP A 56 2.60 27.03 -4.35
C ASP A 56 2.89 25.73 -5.11
N ASN A 57 3.75 24.85 -4.57
CA ASN A 57 4.09 23.57 -5.21
C ASN A 57 3.20 22.43 -4.68
N ALA A 58 2.19 22.05 -5.46
CA ALA A 58 1.26 20.96 -5.14
C ALA A 58 1.93 19.59 -4.96
N ALA A 59 3.14 19.41 -5.49
CA ALA A 59 3.91 18.18 -5.36
C ALA A 59 4.24 17.84 -3.88
N VAL A 60 4.39 18.86 -3.04
CA VAL A 60 4.63 18.71 -1.59
C VAL A 60 3.39 18.13 -0.89
N LEU A 61 2.20 18.56 -1.31
CA LEU A 61 0.93 18.00 -0.81
C LEU A 61 0.73 16.55 -1.23
N TYR A 62 1.23 16.18 -2.40
CA TYR A 62 1.22 14.79 -2.87
C TYR A 62 2.10 13.87 -2.02
N LEU A 63 3.28 14.33 -1.58
CA LEU A 63 4.11 13.56 -0.63
C LEU A 63 3.40 13.37 0.72
N GLU A 64 2.79 14.43 1.25
CA GLU A 64 2.03 14.34 2.49
C GLU A 64 0.83 13.39 2.36
N GLN A 65 0.15 13.42 1.21
CA GLN A 65 -0.92 12.48 0.87
C GLN A 65 -0.43 11.02 0.92
N GLN A 66 0.77 10.72 0.42
CA GLN A 66 1.34 9.36 0.51
C GLN A 66 1.54 8.93 1.97
N ILE A 67 2.05 9.82 2.82
CA ILE A 67 2.24 9.53 4.26
C ILE A 67 0.90 9.21 4.92
N LEU A 68 -0.13 10.03 4.68
CA LEU A 68 -1.46 9.80 5.26
C LEU A 68 -2.06 8.48 4.80
N PHE A 69 -1.92 8.16 3.51
CA PHE A 69 -2.37 6.88 2.99
C PHE A 69 -1.67 5.71 3.70
N TYR A 70 -0.34 5.70 3.74
CA TYR A 70 0.39 4.60 4.36
C TYR A 70 0.14 4.50 5.86
N LYS A 71 0.05 5.62 6.60
CA LYS A 71 -0.32 5.60 8.02
C LYS A 71 -1.69 4.94 8.21
N ALA A 72 -2.73 5.44 7.55
CA ALA A 72 -4.09 4.91 7.66
C ALA A 72 -4.20 3.46 7.19
N PHE A 73 -3.48 3.08 6.15
CA PHE A 73 -3.47 1.72 5.63
C PHE A 73 -2.78 0.75 6.59
N ILE A 74 -1.65 1.14 7.17
CA ILE A 74 -0.81 0.27 8.01
C ILE A 74 -1.33 0.19 9.45
N SER A 75 -1.71 1.31 10.08
CA SER A 75 -2.18 1.33 11.48
C SER A 75 -3.59 0.75 11.62
N GLU A 76 -4.43 0.98 10.62
CA GLU A 76 -5.89 0.80 10.65
C GLU A 76 -6.60 1.61 11.74
N GLU A 77 -5.96 2.63 12.28
CA GLU A 77 -6.54 3.46 13.33
C GLU A 77 -7.55 4.47 12.75
N ASP A 78 -8.63 4.69 13.49
CA ASP A 78 -9.69 5.62 13.09
C ASP A 78 -9.16 7.05 12.92
N ALA A 79 -8.25 7.48 13.79
CA ALA A 79 -7.67 8.82 13.76
C ALA A 79 -6.92 9.08 12.44
N ASP A 80 -6.11 8.13 11.97
CA ASP A 80 -5.37 8.26 10.72
C ASP A 80 -6.30 8.30 9.50
N PHE A 81 -7.36 7.48 9.51
CA PHE A 81 -8.37 7.52 8.46
C PHE A 81 -9.13 8.86 8.43
N GLN A 82 -9.52 9.39 9.60
CA GLN A 82 -10.19 10.69 9.67
C GLN A 82 -9.26 11.82 9.23
N LYS A 83 -7.98 11.77 9.59
CA LYS A 83 -6.97 12.73 9.12
C LYS A 83 -6.86 12.73 7.60
N PHE A 84 -6.66 11.54 7.01
CA PHE A 84 -6.65 11.37 5.55
C PHE A 84 -7.91 11.96 4.90
N ARG A 85 -9.09 11.65 5.44
CA ARG A 85 -10.37 12.11 4.89
C ARG A 85 -10.55 13.62 5.00
N SER A 86 -10.22 14.21 6.14
CA SER A 86 -10.42 15.64 6.42
C SER A 86 -9.61 16.56 5.51
N GLU A 87 -8.53 16.05 4.93
CA GLU A 87 -7.61 16.83 4.09
C GLU A 87 -7.71 16.47 2.60
N PHE A 88 -8.62 15.57 2.24
CA PHE A 88 -8.80 15.12 0.86
C PHE A 88 -9.19 16.28 -0.08
N ASP A 89 -10.21 17.06 0.31
CA ASP A 89 -10.77 18.11 -0.54
C ASP A 89 -9.77 19.24 -0.79
N MET A 90 -9.04 19.66 0.25
CA MET A 90 -7.97 20.68 0.13
C MET A 90 -6.90 20.27 -0.89
N ARG A 91 -6.43 19.01 -0.85
CA ARG A 91 -5.43 18.53 -1.82
C ARG A 91 -6.00 18.41 -3.22
N HIS A 92 -7.24 17.95 -3.33
CA HIS A 92 -7.94 17.88 -4.60
C HIS A 92 -8.07 19.26 -5.26
N GLU A 93 -8.44 20.29 -4.49
CA GLU A 93 -8.49 21.67 -4.97
C GLU A 93 -7.10 22.17 -5.39
N ALA A 94 -6.07 21.90 -4.59
CA ALA A 94 -4.70 22.28 -4.94
C ALA A 94 -4.22 21.62 -6.24
N TYR A 95 -4.54 20.34 -6.49
CA TYR A 95 -4.18 19.68 -7.75
C TYR A 95 -4.92 20.26 -8.95
N ASN A 96 -6.19 20.65 -8.79
CA ASN A 96 -6.99 21.24 -9.87
C ASN A 96 -6.59 22.69 -10.20
N ALA A 97 -5.91 23.38 -9.28
CA ALA A 97 -5.41 24.73 -9.51
C ALA A 97 -4.13 24.76 -10.37
N VAL A 98 -3.44 23.63 -10.50
CA VAL A 98 -2.26 23.49 -11.37
C VAL A 98 -2.70 23.46 -12.85
N PRO A 99 -1.93 24.09 -13.77
CA PRO A 99 -2.19 24.03 -15.20
C PRO A 99 -2.43 22.61 -15.74
N ALA A 100 -3.45 22.48 -16.59
CA ALA A 100 -3.93 21.18 -17.06
C ALA A 100 -2.93 20.44 -17.97
N ASP A 101 -1.90 21.12 -18.49
CA ASP A 101 -0.82 20.55 -19.30
C ASP A 101 0.26 19.85 -18.47
N ASN A 102 0.14 19.83 -17.14
CA ASN A 102 1.05 19.10 -16.26
C ASN A 102 0.55 17.64 -16.02
N PRO A 103 1.31 16.61 -16.45
CA PRO A 103 0.89 15.20 -16.34
C PRO A 103 0.84 14.65 -14.90
N TRP A 104 1.53 15.32 -13.96
CA TRP A 104 1.52 14.90 -12.56
C TRP A 104 0.18 15.13 -11.88
N THR A 105 -0.60 16.11 -12.34
CA THR A 105 -1.90 16.46 -11.74
C THR A 105 -2.90 15.31 -11.89
N GLY A 106 -3.08 14.78 -13.10
CA GLY A 106 -3.94 13.63 -13.37
C GLY A 106 -3.45 12.39 -12.64
N TYR A 107 -2.15 12.16 -12.62
CA TYR A 107 -1.54 11.05 -11.89
C TYR A 107 -1.82 11.12 -10.38
N ALA A 108 -1.43 12.22 -9.72
CA ALA A 108 -1.60 12.42 -8.29
C ALA A 108 -3.08 12.36 -7.87
N THR A 109 -3.96 12.96 -8.68
CA THR A 109 -5.41 12.92 -8.44
C THR A 109 -5.95 11.49 -8.58
N SER A 110 -5.53 10.74 -9.61
CA SER A 110 -5.96 9.35 -9.79
C SER A 110 -5.52 8.46 -8.64
N GLU A 111 -4.26 8.60 -8.19
CA GLU A 111 -3.70 7.88 -7.05
C GLU A 111 -4.44 8.22 -5.76
N MET A 112 -4.73 9.50 -5.51
CA MET A 112 -5.46 9.93 -4.32
C MET A 112 -6.87 9.31 -4.24
N TYR A 113 -7.59 9.22 -5.37
CA TYR A 113 -8.89 8.53 -5.42
C TYR A 113 -8.75 7.02 -5.23
N LEU A 114 -7.74 6.39 -5.83
CA LEU A 114 -7.46 4.95 -5.65
C LEU A 114 -7.17 4.64 -4.18
N GLN A 115 -6.29 5.41 -3.55
CA GLN A 115 -5.92 5.30 -2.14
C GLN A 115 -7.13 5.47 -1.22
N SER A 116 -7.96 6.50 -1.47
CA SER A 116 -9.19 6.72 -0.71
C SER A 116 -10.15 5.53 -0.85
N ALA A 117 -10.27 4.98 -2.06
CA ALA A 117 -11.11 3.80 -2.29
C ALA A 117 -10.58 2.56 -1.55
N ILE A 118 -9.28 2.32 -1.55
CA ILE A 118 -8.64 1.20 -0.81
C ILE A 118 -8.94 1.32 0.69
N LEU A 119 -8.76 2.51 1.28
CA LEU A 119 -9.06 2.74 2.69
C LEU A 119 -10.55 2.53 2.99
N LYS A 120 -11.44 2.96 2.10
CA LYS A 120 -12.89 2.75 2.23
C LYS A 120 -13.29 1.28 2.10
N LEU A 121 -12.69 0.51 1.19
CA LEU A 121 -12.90 -0.94 1.08
C LEU A 121 -12.53 -1.64 2.39
N LYS A 122 -11.41 -1.26 2.99
CA LYS A 122 -10.95 -1.78 4.27
C LYS A 122 -11.93 -1.48 5.41
N ARG A 123 -12.61 -0.33 5.36
CA ARG A 123 -13.72 0.05 6.26
C ARG A 123 -15.09 -0.47 5.83
N LYS A 124 -15.17 -1.25 4.75
CA LYS A 124 -16.43 -1.81 4.20
C LYS A 124 -17.41 -0.75 3.69
N GLU A 125 -16.93 0.44 3.33
CA GLU A 125 -17.72 1.52 2.71
C GLU A 125 -17.87 1.31 1.18
N TYR A 126 -18.43 0.16 0.78
CA TYR A 126 -18.33 -0.37 -0.58
C TYR A 126 -18.88 0.55 -1.68
N LEU A 127 -20.01 1.22 -1.46
CA LEU A 127 -20.62 2.09 -2.48
C LEU A 127 -19.73 3.29 -2.78
N THR A 128 -19.25 3.98 -1.75
CA THR A 128 -18.37 5.15 -1.93
C THR A 128 -17.00 4.75 -2.44
N ALA A 129 -16.49 3.57 -2.04
CA ALA A 129 -15.27 3.01 -2.60
C ALA A 129 -15.41 2.73 -4.10
N GLY A 130 -16.51 2.12 -4.54
CA GLY A 130 -16.78 1.85 -5.95
C GLY A 130 -16.83 3.12 -6.80
N TYR A 131 -17.48 4.17 -6.31
CA TYR A 131 -17.47 5.49 -6.96
C TYR A 131 -16.05 6.04 -7.13
N GLN A 132 -15.24 6.01 -6.08
CA GLN A 132 -13.87 6.52 -6.12
C GLN A 132 -12.93 5.68 -7.00
N LEU A 133 -13.08 4.35 -7.01
CA LEU A 133 -12.36 3.47 -7.95
C LEU A 133 -12.65 3.87 -9.40
N ARG A 134 -13.94 4.03 -9.75
CA ARG A 134 -14.34 4.45 -11.09
C ARG A 134 -13.75 5.81 -11.44
N LYS A 135 -13.80 6.77 -10.52
CA LYS A 135 -13.27 8.12 -10.74
C LYS A 135 -11.75 8.10 -10.96
N SER A 136 -11.03 7.37 -10.11
CA SER A 136 -9.58 7.16 -10.26
C SER A 136 -9.24 6.56 -11.62
N TYR A 137 -9.90 5.47 -12.02
CA TYR A 137 -9.66 4.81 -13.31
C TYR A 137 -9.85 5.77 -14.48
N LYS A 138 -10.97 6.51 -14.51
CA LYS A 138 -11.24 7.49 -15.58
C LYS A 138 -10.19 8.58 -15.67
N ILE A 139 -9.73 9.09 -14.52
CA ILE A 139 -8.66 10.11 -14.48
C ILE A 139 -7.35 9.51 -15.02
N ALA A 140 -6.99 8.30 -14.60
CA ALA A 140 -5.76 7.64 -15.07
C ALA A 140 -5.79 7.36 -16.58
N VAL A 141 -6.94 6.94 -17.13
CA VAL A 141 -7.12 6.74 -18.58
C VAL A 141 -6.97 8.07 -19.32
N SER A 142 -7.69 9.11 -18.90
CA SER A 142 -7.62 10.43 -19.52
C SER A 142 -6.21 11.04 -19.46
N ASN A 143 -5.49 10.82 -18.34
CA ASN A 143 -4.12 11.28 -18.20
C ASN A 143 -3.16 10.55 -19.16
N GLN A 144 -3.36 9.25 -19.39
CA GLN A 144 -2.58 8.47 -20.35
C GLN A 144 -2.84 8.89 -21.80
N GLU A 145 -4.10 9.17 -22.14
CA GLU A 145 -4.49 9.65 -23.47
C GLU A 145 -3.87 11.02 -23.76
N LYS A 146 -3.88 11.92 -22.75
CA LYS A 146 -3.32 13.27 -22.89
C LYS A 146 -1.79 13.29 -22.87
N PHE A 147 -1.16 12.41 -22.08
CA PHE A 147 0.29 12.38 -21.89
C PHE A 147 0.84 10.96 -22.08
N PRO A 148 0.84 10.43 -23.31
CA PRO A 148 1.21 9.03 -23.57
C PRO A 148 2.66 8.70 -23.22
N ALA A 149 3.56 9.69 -23.21
CA ALA A 149 4.96 9.53 -22.82
C ALA A 149 5.19 9.56 -21.29
N PHE A 150 4.17 9.91 -20.49
CA PHE A 150 4.29 10.01 -19.04
C PHE A 150 4.19 8.64 -18.37
N ILE A 151 5.31 7.94 -18.35
CA ILE A 151 5.45 6.56 -17.83
C ILE A 151 4.91 6.34 -16.40
N PRO A 152 5.04 7.27 -15.43
CA PRO A 152 4.53 7.04 -14.07
C PRO A 152 3.04 6.66 -14.02
N ASN A 153 2.23 7.13 -14.97
CA ASN A 153 0.80 6.83 -15.03
C ASN A 153 0.49 5.34 -15.28
N LEU A 154 1.44 4.58 -15.86
CA LEU A 154 1.33 3.13 -16.00
C LEU A 154 1.29 2.40 -14.65
N LYS A 155 1.74 3.03 -13.55
CA LYS A 155 1.62 2.46 -12.21
C LYS A 155 0.15 2.22 -11.85
N THR A 156 -0.65 3.28 -11.93
CA THR A 156 -2.07 3.28 -11.57
C THR A 156 -2.88 2.49 -12.59
N LEU A 157 -2.66 2.73 -13.89
CA LEU A 157 -3.37 2.01 -14.96
C LEU A 157 -3.07 0.52 -14.97
N GLY A 158 -1.79 0.14 -14.85
CA GLY A 158 -1.39 -1.26 -14.83
C GLY A 158 -2.03 -2.03 -13.69
N PHE A 159 -2.10 -1.41 -12.51
CA PHE A 159 -2.84 -1.97 -11.39
C PHE A 159 -4.34 -2.13 -11.70
N PHE A 160 -5.02 -1.10 -12.21
CA PHE A 160 -6.43 -1.19 -12.55
C PHE A 160 -6.71 -2.27 -13.59
N HIS A 161 -5.98 -2.28 -14.71
CA HIS A 161 -6.21 -3.24 -15.78
C HIS A 161 -6.03 -4.68 -15.30
N ALA A 162 -5.05 -4.93 -14.44
CA ALA A 162 -4.86 -6.25 -13.86
C ALA A 162 -6.00 -6.66 -12.90
N VAL A 163 -6.39 -5.77 -11.99
CA VAL A 163 -7.46 -6.03 -11.01
C VAL A 163 -8.82 -6.19 -11.68
N ILE A 164 -9.15 -5.34 -12.65
CA ILE A 164 -10.39 -5.42 -13.44
C ILE A 164 -10.41 -6.75 -14.23
N GLY A 165 -9.28 -7.10 -14.85
CA GLY A 165 -9.15 -8.36 -15.59
C GLY A 165 -9.25 -9.62 -14.73
N ALA A 166 -9.11 -9.50 -13.40
CA ALA A 166 -9.27 -10.60 -12.46
C ALA A 166 -10.68 -10.71 -11.85
N VAL A 167 -11.60 -9.81 -12.24
CA VAL A 167 -13.01 -9.91 -11.83
C VAL A 167 -13.61 -11.19 -12.41
N PRO A 168 -14.26 -12.04 -11.59
CA PRO A 168 -14.89 -13.26 -12.09
C PRO A 168 -15.96 -12.99 -13.15
N ASP A 169 -16.12 -13.90 -14.11
CA ASP A 169 -17.00 -13.73 -15.29
C ASP A 169 -18.43 -13.30 -14.93
N ASN A 170 -18.97 -13.82 -13.82
CA ASN A 170 -20.33 -13.51 -13.36
C ASN A 170 -20.49 -12.07 -12.84
N TYR A 171 -19.40 -11.31 -12.68
CA TYR A 171 -19.38 -9.92 -12.23
C TYR A 171 -18.78 -8.95 -13.25
N VAL A 172 -18.26 -9.41 -14.39
CA VAL A 172 -17.66 -8.56 -15.44
C VAL A 172 -18.62 -7.48 -15.93
N TRP A 173 -19.91 -7.77 -15.97
CA TRP A 173 -20.94 -6.80 -16.37
C TRP A 173 -20.97 -5.55 -15.48
N LEU A 174 -20.60 -5.65 -14.19
CA LEU A 174 -20.51 -4.49 -13.29
C LEU A 174 -19.36 -3.56 -13.70
N ALA A 175 -18.21 -4.13 -14.06
CA ALA A 175 -17.07 -3.36 -14.54
C ALA A 175 -17.40 -2.68 -15.88
N ASN A 176 -18.07 -3.38 -16.80
CA ASN A 176 -18.52 -2.82 -18.07
C ASN A 176 -19.53 -1.70 -17.89
N LEU A 177 -20.52 -1.85 -16.99
CA LEU A 177 -21.45 -0.78 -16.64
C LEU A 177 -20.73 0.43 -16.01
N ALA A 178 -19.67 0.14 -15.23
CA ALA A 178 -18.76 1.15 -14.70
C ALA A 178 -17.83 1.78 -15.76
N GLY A 179 -17.90 1.34 -17.03
CA GLY A 179 -17.01 1.77 -18.11
C GLY A 179 -15.53 1.54 -17.77
N MET A 180 -15.25 0.44 -17.07
CA MET A 180 -13.92 0.05 -16.64
C MET A 180 -13.55 -1.25 -17.36
N HIS A 181 -12.44 -1.21 -18.08
CA HIS A 181 -12.00 -2.33 -18.91
C HIS A 181 -10.53 -2.61 -18.65
N GLY A 182 -10.12 -3.86 -18.80
CA GLY A 182 -8.74 -4.27 -18.61
C GLY A 182 -8.60 -5.78 -18.59
N THR A 183 -7.36 -6.23 -18.79
CA THR A 183 -7.01 -7.65 -18.66
C THR A 183 -5.78 -7.80 -17.77
N ILE A 184 -5.63 -8.96 -17.13
CA ILE A 184 -4.43 -9.30 -16.35
C ILE A 184 -3.17 -9.12 -17.20
N LYS A 185 -3.18 -9.60 -18.45
CA LYS A 185 -2.05 -9.48 -19.38
C LYS A 185 -1.71 -8.02 -19.71
N GLN A 186 -2.72 -7.17 -19.93
CA GLN A 186 -2.52 -5.75 -20.18
C GLN A 186 -1.87 -5.07 -18.97
N GLY A 187 -2.45 -5.24 -17.78
CA GLY A 187 -1.92 -4.62 -16.57
C GLY A 187 -0.50 -5.09 -16.24
N ALA A 188 -0.23 -6.39 -16.40
CA ALA A 188 1.10 -6.95 -16.25
C ALA A 188 2.11 -6.36 -17.25
N SER A 189 1.70 -6.13 -18.50
CA SER A 189 2.56 -5.51 -19.52
C SER A 189 2.87 -4.04 -19.20
N GLU A 190 1.88 -3.28 -18.72
CA GLU A 190 2.06 -1.88 -18.33
C GLU A 190 2.98 -1.74 -17.12
N LEU A 191 2.82 -2.60 -16.10
CA LEU A 191 3.72 -2.64 -14.95
C LEU A 191 5.13 -3.11 -15.33
N ASN A 192 5.28 -4.05 -16.27
CA ASN A 192 6.59 -4.44 -16.79
C ASN A 192 7.29 -3.26 -17.48
N LYS A 193 6.57 -2.49 -18.31
CA LYS A 193 7.15 -1.28 -18.93
C LYS A 193 7.62 -0.27 -17.88
N LEU A 194 6.85 -0.09 -16.80
CA LEU A 194 7.25 0.77 -15.70
C LEU A 194 8.52 0.25 -14.99
N VAL A 195 8.61 -1.05 -14.70
CA VAL A 195 9.81 -1.66 -14.09
C VAL A 195 11.03 -1.43 -14.97
N GLU A 196 10.95 -1.72 -16.28
CA GLU A 196 12.09 -1.56 -17.19
C GLU A 196 12.51 -0.09 -17.37
N ALA A 197 11.54 0.83 -17.40
CA ALA A 197 11.83 2.26 -17.43
C ALA A 197 12.51 2.72 -16.13
N ALA A 198 12.01 2.31 -14.96
CA ALA A 198 12.61 2.68 -13.67
C ALA A 198 14.00 2.06 -13.43
N LYS A 199 14.34 0.95 -14.11
CA LYS A 199 15.69 0.37 -14.09
C LYS A 199 16.71 1.23 -14.85
N THR A 200 16.28 1.90 -15.91
CA THR A 200 17.18 2.50 -16.91
C THR A 200 17.17 4.02 -16.90
N ASP A 201 16.07 4.64 -16.48
CA ASP A 201 15.91 6.07 -16.36
C ASP A 201 16.08 6.54 -14.90
N ASN A 202 17.12 7.34 -14.66
CA ASN A 202 17.44 7.89 -13.35
C ASN A 202 16.30 8.77 -12.78
N ASP A 203 15.50 9.43 -13.63
CA ASP A 203 14.38 10.25 -13.18
C ASP A 203 13.16 9.43 -12.77
N LEU A 204 13.08 8.16 -13.21
CA LEU A 204 12.03 7.21 -12.85
C LEU A 204 12.45 6.23 -11.76
N HIS A 205 13.74 6.20 -11.40
CA HIS A 205 14.30 5.23 -10.46
C HIS A 205 13.62 5.22 -9.09
N PHE A 206 13.05 6.36 -8.66
CA PHE A 206 12.28 6.46 -7.42
C PHE A 206 11.05 5.53 -7.37
N LEU A 207 10.53 5.09 -8.52
CA LEU A 207 9.42 4.13 -8.63
C LEU A 207 9.89 2.67 -8.68
N LEU A 208 11.19 2.38 -8.73
CA LEU A 208 11.69 1.02 -8.98
C LEU A 208 11.18 0.01 -7.95
N ALA A 209 11.32 0.31 -6.65
CA ALA A 209 10.87 -0.59 -5.58
C ALA A 209 9.34 -0.79 -5.60
N GLU A 210 8.58 0.27 -5.82
CA GLU A 210 7.11 0.22 -5.85
C GLU A 210 6.59 -0.53 -7.10
N SER A 211 7.23 -0.32 -8.25
CA SER A 211 6.88 -1.02 -9.49
C SER A 211 7.14 -2.53 -9.39
N TYR A 212 8.26 -2.94 -8.79
CA TYR A 212 8.52 -4.34 -8.45
C TYR A 212 7.48 -4.89 -7.48
N PHE A 213 7.18 -4.16 -6.41
CA PHE A 213 6.16 -4.56 -5.42
C PHE A 213 4.83 -4.86 -6.11
N LEU A 214 4.34 -3.95 -6.95
CA LEU A 214 3.09 -4.12 -7.68
C LEU A 214 3.19 -5.28 -8.68
N ARG A 215 4.27 -5.37 -9.46
CA ARG A 215 4.42 -6.40 -10.48
C ARG A 215 4.48 -7.81 -9.86
N ILE A 216 5.20 -7.99 -8.75
CA ILE A 216 5.26 -9.24 -7.97
C ILE A 216 3.88 -9.54 -7.37
N PHE A 217 3.18 -8.53 -6.83
CA PHE A 217 1.84 -8.69 -6.29
C PHE A 217 0.86 -9.19 -7.37
N ILE A 218 0.86 -8.59 -8.56
CA ILE A 218 0.00 -9.02 -9.69
C ILE A 218 0.35 -10.45 -10.13
N SER A 219 1.64 -10.76 -10.26
CA SER A 219 2.10 -12.10 -10.62
C SER A 219 1.61 -13.17 -9.64
N SER A 220 1.71 -12.88 -8.33
CA SER A 220 1.36 -13.82 -7.26
C SER A 220 -0.15 -14.03 -7.13
N HIS A 221 -0.96 -12.97 -7.23
CA HIS A 221 -2.38 -13.01 -6.84
C HIS A 221 -3.34 -13.09 -8.02
N PHE A 222 -2.99 -12.50 -9.17
CA PHE A 222 -3.89 -12.41 -10.32
C PHE A 222 -3.44 -13.31 -11.46
N GLU A 223 -2.18 -13.25 -11.88
CA GLU A 223 -1.64 -14.21 -12.86
C GLU A 223 -1.53 -15.62 -12.27
N LYS A 224 -1.40 -15.73 -10.94
CA LYS A 224 -1.18 -16.98 -10.21
C LYS A 224 0.04 -17.74 -10.75
N ASP A 225 1.09 -16.99 -11.08
CA ASP A 225 2.37 -17.50 -11.58
C ASP A 225 3.45 -17.34 -10.50
N PRO A 226 3.59 -18.31 -9.58
CA PRO A 226 4.54 -18.20 -8.48
C PRO A 226 6.00 -18.36 -8.93
N GLU A 227 6.27 -18.88 -10.13
CA GLU A 227 7.64 -18.91 -10.69
C GLU A 227 8.06 -17.53 -11.16
N LEU A 228 7.18 -16.85 -11.91
CA LEU A 228 7.43 -15.48 -12.35
C LEU A 228 7.54 -14.53 -11.16
N ALA A 229 6.68 -14.67 -10.15
CA ALA A 229 6.75 -13.88 -8.94
C ALA A 229 8.11 -14.05 -8.23
N MET A 230 8.62 -15.29 -8.14
CA MET A 230 9.93 -15.55 -7.54
C MET A 230 11.07 -14.97 -8.38
N LYS A 231 11.01 -15.13 -9.71
CA LYS A 231 12.00 -14.53 -10.62
C LYS A 231 12.08 -13.01 -10.45
N LEU A 232 10.93 -12.34 -10.43
CA LEU A 232 10.85 -10.88 -10.20
C LEU A 232 11.37 -10.49 -8.81
N THR A 233 11.14 -11.34 -7.81
CA THR A 233 11.68 -11.16 -6.45
C THR A 233 13.21 -11.24 -6.43
N ASP A 234 13.79 -12.21 -7.12
CA ASP A 234 15.25 -12.36 -7.25
C ASP A 234 15.87 -11.18 -8.00
N GLU A 235 15.22 -10.73 -9.08
CA GLU A 235 15.63 -9.52 -9.80
C GLU A 235 15.57 -8.28 -8.91
N MET A 236 14.48 -8.09 -8.17
CA MET A 236 14.32 -6.96 -7.25
C MET A 236 15.44 -6.93 -6.20
N VAL A 237 15.75 -8.07 -5.58
CA VAL A 237 16.81 -8.19 -4.57
C VAL A 237 18.21 -7.94 -5.16
N ALA A 238 18.43 -8.27 -6.43
CA ALA A 238 19.69 -7.97 -7.11
C ALA A 238 19.85 -6.47 -7.43
N GLN A 239 18.74 -5.76 -7.67
CA GLN A 239 18.75 -4.34 -8.05
C GLN A 239 18.67 -3.40 -6.84
N ILE A 240 18.04 -3.81 -5.74
CA ILE A 240 17.75 -2.96 -4.58
C ILE A 240 18.39 -3.55 -3.33
N SER A 241 19.40 -2.84 -2.81
CA SER A 241 20.14 -3.24 -1.61
C SER A 241 19.37 -3.05 -0.30
N ASP A 242 18.56 -2.00 -0.21
CA ASP A 242 17.67 -1.71 0.92
C ASP A 242 16.23 -1.52 0.42
N TYR A 243 15.45 -2.60 0.50
CA TYR A 243 14.06 -2.66 0.04
C TYR A 243 13.04 -2.32 1.15
N GLY A 244 13.51 -1.96 2.35
CA GLY A 244 12.66 -1.54 3.46
C GLY A 244 11.61 -2.56 3.92
N PRO A 245 10.69 -2.16 4.82
CA PRO A 245 9.68 -3.06 5.38
C PRO A 245 8.66 -3.58 4.35
N LEU A 246 8.24 -2.75 3.39
CA LEU A 246 7.30 -3.16 2.34
C LEU A 246 7.93 -4.13 1.33
N GLY A 247 9.22 -3.93 1.00
CA GLY A 247 9.97 -4.90 0.21
C GLY A 247 10.13 -6.23 0.92
N ALA A 248 10.44 -6.21 2.23
CA ALA A 248 10.54 -7.42 3.02
C ALA A 248 9.20 -8.17 3.10
N PHE A 249 8.09 -7.43 3.23
CA PHE A 249 6.75 -7.99 3.17
C PHE A 249 6.51 -8.76 1.86
N ILE A 250 6.77 -8.16 0.70
CA ILE A 250 6.47 -8.81 -0.58
C ILE A 250 7.40 -10.01 -0.81
N ILE A 251 8.69 -9.87 -0.54
CA ILE A 251 9.67 -10.97 -0.64
C ILE A 251 9.26 -12.15 0.25
N ALA A 252 8.90 -11.89 1.52
CA ALA A 252 8.54 -12.93 2.47
C ALA A 252 7.26 -13.66 2.06
N ASN A 253 6.23 -12.94 1.60
CA ASN A 253 4.98 -13.57 1.13
C ASN A 253 5.21 -14.43 -0.12
N THR A 254 6.00 -13.96 -1.09
CA THR A 254 6.36 -14.74 -2.28
C THR A 254 7.18 -15.98 -1.92
N CYS A 255 8.08 -15.89 -0.95
CA CYS A 255 8.78 -17.06 -0.39
C CYS A 255 7.82 -18.04 0.29
N ILE A 256 6.88 -17.55 1.10
CA ILE A 256 5.86 -18.37 1.77
C ILE A 256 5.00 -19.13 0.76
N SER A 257 4.53 -18.48 -0.32
CA SER A 257 3.72 -19.13 -1.35
C SER A 257 4.47 -20.25 -2.09
N LYS A 258 5.80 -20.23 -2.07
CA LYS A 258 6.69 -21.24 -2.66
C LYS A 258 7.25 -22.25 -1.65
N GLY A 259 6.83 -22.17 -0.38
CA GLY A 259 7.34 -23.03 0.69
C GLY A 259 8.78 -22.72 1.12
N LEU A 260 9.36 -21.61 0.69
CA LEU A 260 10.74 -21.18 1.01
C LEU A 260 10.78 -20.46 2.38
N PHE A 261 10.35 -21.15 3.44
CA PHE A 261 10.12 -20.54 4.76
C PHE A 261 11.40 -19.98 5.40
N ASP A 262 12.55 -20.64 5.22
CA ASP A 262 13.83 -20.17 5.76
C ASP A 262 14.30 -18.87 5.10
N ARG A 263 14.09 -18.76 3.79
CA ARG A 263 14.36 -17.52 3.05
C ARG A 263 13.43 -16.41 3.52
N ALA A 264 12.14 -16.69 3.68
CA ALA A 264 11.17 -15.74 4.21
C ALA A 264 11.59 -15.23 5.60
N LEU A 265 11.95 -16.14 6.51
CA LEU A 265 12.35 -15.79 7.87
C LEU A 265 13.62 -14.94 7.88
N THR A 266 14.62 -15.32 7.08
CA THR A 266 15.87 -14.57 6.93
C THR A 266 15.61 -13.15 6.40
N THR A 267 14.73 -13.00 5.41
CA THR A 267 14.32 -11.70 4.89
C THR A 267 13.71 -10.82 5.98
N LEU A 268 12.75 -11.36 6.76
CA LEU A 268 12.09 -10.60 7.82
C LEU A 268 13.06 -10.19 8.93
N GLN A 269 14.01 -11.05 9.31
CA GLN A 269 15.01 -10.77 10.34
C GLN A 269 16.06 -9.73 9.91
N LYS A 270 16.28 -9.56 8.60
CA LYS A 270 17.20 -8.55 8.06
C LYS A 270 16.64 -7.14 8.06
N VAL A 271 15.32 -6.98 8.20
CA VAL A 271 14.69 -5.67 8.29
C VAL A 271 15.20 -4.98 9.55
N LYS A 272 16.08 -4.00 9.37
CA LYS A 272 16.55 -3.16 10.45
C LYS A 272 15.40 -2.24 10.85
N THR A 273 14.63 -2.60 11.86
CA THR A 273 13.67 -1.66 12.47
C THR A 273 14.48 -0.57 13.18
N THR A 274 14.79 0.50 12.45
CA THR A 274 15.35 1.70 13.08
C THR A 274 14.23 2.44 13.79
N SER A 275 14.53 3.13 14.89
CA SER A 275 13.54 3.98 15.59
C SER A 275 12.97 5.12 14.73
N GLN A 276 13.53 5.33 13.53
CA GLN A 276 13.13 6.36 12.59
C GLN A 276 12.15 5.87 11.50
N GLN A 277 11.86 4.57 11.44
CA GLN A 277 10.89 4.01 10.50
C GLN A 277 9.54 3.79 11.15
N TYR A 278 8.47 4.11 10.42
CA TYR A 278 7.11 3.82 10.84
C TYR A 278 6.90 2.30 10.94
N PRO A 279 6.33 1.80 12.04
CA PRO A 279 6.30 0.37 12.30
C PRO A 279 5.32 -0.36 11.37
N LEU A 280 5.76 -1.50 10.83
CA LEU A 280 4.93 -2.47 10.12
C LEU A 280 4.81 -3.75 10.97
N PHE A 281 4.04 -3.69 12.05
CA PHE A 281 3.90 -4.79 13.02
C PHE A 281 3.41 -6.11 12.41
N TYR A 282 2.77 -6.08 11.23
CA TYR A 282 2.39 -7.29 10.52
C TYR A 282 3.60 -8.20 10.19
N LEU A 283 4.82 -7.65 10.09
CA LEU A 283 6.03 -8.45 9.91
C LEU A 283 6.35 -9.31 11.15
N ASP A 284 6.05 -8.84 12.35
CA ASP A 284 6.15 -9.65 13.58
C ASP A 284 5.15 -10.80 13.56
N TYR A 285 3.92 -10.54 13.11
CA TYR A 285 2.92 -11.60 12.91
C TYR A 285 3.41 -12.67 11.92
N LEU A 286 3.93 -12.27 10.75
CA LEU A 286 4.49 -13.21 9.77
C LEU A 286 5.68 -13.99 10.33
N THR A 287 6.56 -13.34 11.09
CA THR A 287 7.68 -14.00 11.77
C THR A 287 7.19 -15.07 12.74
N GLY A 288 6.17 -14.76 13.55
CA GLY A 288 5.54 -15.72 14.45
C GLY A 288 4.94 -16.92 13.70
N ILE A 289 4.29 -16.69 12.55
CA ILE A 289 3.76 -17.78 11.70
C ILE A 289 4.90 -18.70 11.21
N LEU A 290 5.97 -18.13 10.68
CA LEU A 290 7.10 -18.89 10.14
C LEU A 290 7.79 -19.73 11.22
N LYS A 291 8.04 -19.14 12.40
CA LYS A 291 8.60 -19.85 13.55
C LYS A 291 7.68 -20.96 14.06
N LEU A 292 6.38 -20.67 14.20
CA LEU A 292 5.40 -21.66 14.66
C LEU A 292 5.29 -22.86 13.71
N ASN A 293 5.36 -22.63 12.40
CA ASN A 293 5.39 -23.72 11.40
C ASN A 293 6.61 -24.64 11.57
N LYS A 294 7.69 -24.15 12.18
CA LYS A 294 8.90 -24.91 12.55
C LYS A 294 8.87 -25.41 14.00
N LEU A 295 7.72 -25.35 14.68
CA LEU A 295 7.54 -25.68 16.09
C LEU A 295 8.45 -24.88 17.05
N GLN A 296 8.92 -23.70 16.62
CA GLN A 296 9.67 -22.79 17.47
C GLN A 296 8.68 -22.00 18.33
N LEU A 297 8.44 -22.49 19.56
CA LEU A 297 7.38 -21.99 20.43
C LEU A 297 7.69 -20.61 21.03
N ASP A 298 8.92 -20.11 20.90
CA ASP A 298 9.26 -18.71 21.18
C ASP A 298 8.56 -17.72 20.23
N ALA A 299 7.94 -18.22 19.14
CA ALA A 299 7.02 -17.49 18.25
C ALA A 299 5.95 -16.67 19.00
N GLN A 300 5.59 -17.08 20.21
CA GLN A 300 4.68 -16.33 21.08
C GLN A 300 5.16 -14.88 21.28
N LYS A 301 6.47 -14.63 21.39
CA LYS A 301 7.03 -13.28 21.54
C LYS A 301 6.76 -12.41 20.32
N ASP A 302 6.83 -13.00 19.13
CA ASP A 302 6.60 -12.28 17.87
C ASP A 302 5.11 -11.91 17.74
N PHE A 303 4.19 -12.83 18.05
CA PHE A 303 2.76 -12.52 18.12
C PHE A 303 2.43 -11.47 19.20
N GLN A 304 3.11 -11.50 20.35
CA GLN A 304 2.90 -10.51 21.41
C GLN A 304 3.37 -9.12 20.97
N ARG A 305 4.53 -8.98 20.31
CA ARG A 305 4.97 -7.69 19.75
C ARG A 305 3.98 -7.13 18.74
N PHE A 306 3.42 -7.99 17.87
CA PHE A 306 2.34 -7.59 16.98
C PHE A 306 1.13 -7.06 17.76
N LEU A 307 0.63 -7.79 18.75
CA LEU A 307 -0.54 -7.40 19.54
C LEU A 307 -0.31 -6.13 20.38
N ASP A 308 0.90 -5.93 20.89
CA ASP A 308 1.24 -4.77 21.71
C ASP A 308 1.32 -3.49 20.85
N GLY A 309 1.92 -3.59 19.67
CA GLY A 309 2.15 -2.45 18.78
C GLY A 309 0.99 -2.12 17.84
N PHE A 310 0.27 -3.13 17.35
CA PHE A 310 -0.78 -2.95 16.35
C PHE A 310 -2.14 -2.66 16.99
N LYS A 311 -2.73 -1.52 16.64
CA LYS A 311 -4.04 -1.06 17.17
C LYS A 311 -5.20 -1.27 16.21
N GLY A 312 -4.95 -1.86 15.04
CA GLY A 312 -5.96 -2.22 14.06
C GLY A 312 -6.73 -3.49 14.40
N ASN A 313 -7.48 -4.01 13.42
CA ASN A 313 -8.35 -5.18 13.60
C ASN A 313 -7.85 -6.43 12.88
N SER A 314 -7.13 -6.25 11.77
CA SER A 314 -6.65 -7.36 10.95
C SER A 314 -5.73 -8.28 11.76
N PHE A 315 -5.91 -9.61 11.64
CA PHE A 315 -5.08 -10.65 12.25
C PHE A 315 -4.98 -10.69 13.79
N VAL A 316 -5.55 -9.74 14.55
CA VAL A 316 -5.53 -9.74 16.02
C VAL A 316 -6.10 -11.04 16.61
N LYS A 317 -7.29 -11.45 16.15
CA LYS A 317 -7.92 -12.71 16.58
C LYS A 317 -7.09 -13.94 16.19
N ALA A 318 -6.46 -13.91 15.02
CA ALA A 318 -5.59 -14.99 14.55
C ALA A 318 -4.32 -15.09 15.42
N ALA A 319 -3.71 -13.96 15.80
CA ALA A 319 -2.55 -13.94 16.68
C ALA A 319 -2.87 -14.53 18.05
N HIS A 320 -3.98 -14.13 18.69
CA HIS A 320 -4.44 -14.76 19.94
C HIS A 320 -4.68 -16.27 19.80
N GLN A 321 -5.28 -16.70 18.68
CA GLN A 321 -5.45 -18.13 18.41
C GLN A 321 -4.10 -18.86 18.33
N LYS A 322 -3.09 -18.31 17.62
CA LYS A 322 -1.76 -18.91 17.53
C LYS A 322 -1.07 -18.98 18.90
N ILE A 323 -1.19 -17.94 19.71
CA ILE A 323 -0.70 -17.96 21.10
C ILE A 323 -1.40 -19.07 21.90
N GLY A 324 -2.72 -19.23 21.75
CA GLY A 324 -3.46 -20.34 22.38
C GLY A 324 -2.94 -21.72 21.96
N TRP A 325 -2.67 -21.92 20.67
CA TRP A 325 -2.07 -23.16 20.16
C TRP A 325 -0.67 -23.41 20.73
N ILE A 326 0.16 -22.37 20.85
CA ILE A 326 1.48 -22.48 21.48
C ILE A 326 1.36 -22.96 22.93
N HIS A 327 0.44 -22.39 23.71
CA HIS A 327 0.20 -22.84 25.09
C HIS A 327 -0.27 -24.30 25.15
N MET A 328 -1.11 -24.73 24.20
CA MET A 328 -1.54 -26.14 24.12
C MET A 328 -0.38 -27.10 23.83
N LEU A 329 0.49 -26.71 22.89
CA LEU A 329 1.68 -27.48 22.52
C LEU A 329 2.68 -27.57 23.68
N GLN A 330 2.94 -26.45 24.38
CA GLN A 330 3.84 -26.40 25.54
C GLN A 330 3.37 -27.28 26.70
N LYS A 331 2.05 -27.33 26.96
CA LYS A 331 1.46 -28.15 28.01
C LYS A 331 1.28 -29.63 27.61
N GLY A 332 1.69 -30.02 26.41
CA GLY A 332 1.61 -31.41 25.96
C GLY A 332 0.18 -31.91 25.76
N TYR A 333 -0.81 -31.02 25.58
CA TYR A 333 -2.20 -31.42 25.27
C TYR A 333 -2.33 -32.12 23.90
N CYS A 334 -1.23 -32.24 23.15
CA CYS A 334 -1.10 -33.13 22.00
C CYS A 334 -0.67 -34.55 22.41
N ARG A 335 -1.24 -35.12 23.49
CA ARG A 335 -1.44 -36.58 23.53
C ARG A 335 -2.64 -36.86 22.65
N ILE A 336 -2.41 -37.06 21.35
CA ILE A 336 -3.43 -37.62 20.45
C ILE A 336 -3.82 -38.99 21.03
N PRO A 337 -5.01 -39.17 21.64
CA PRO A 337 -5.44 -40.50 21.99
C PRO A 337 -5.98 -41.09 20.69
N LYS A 338 -5.19 -41.89 19.98
CA LYS A 338 -5.65 -43.03 19.15
C LYS A 338 -6.95 -42.85 18.32
N CYS A 339 -7.29 -41.67 17.81
CA CYS A 339 -8.53 -41.44 17.06
C CYS A 339 -8.32 -41.27 15.55
N ILE A 340 -7.13 -41.55 15.02
CA ILE A 340 -6.87 -41.65 13.57
C ILE A 340 -6.26 -43.03 13.23
N SER A 341 -6.73 -44.09 13.90
CA SER A 341 -6.50 -45.48 13.47
C SER A 341 -7.80 -46.27 13.66
N GLY A 342 -8.82 -45.93 12.88
CA GLY A 342 -10.16 -46.50 12.95
C GLY A 342 -10.80 -46.64 11.57
N GLY A 343 -10.13 -47.32 10.66
CA GLY A 343 -10.63 -47.69 9.33
C GLY A 343 -9.43 -48.13 8.51
N THR A 344 -9.20 -49.40 8.17
CA THR A 344 -10.12 -50.41 7.67
C THR A 344 -9.71 -51.80 8.18
N LYS A 345 -10.57 -52.45 8.98
CA LYS A 345 -10.56 -53.92 9.03
C LYS A 345 -11.38 -54.42 7.83
N LYS A 346 -10.70 -55.08 6.90
CA LYS A 346 -11.31 -55.92 5.85
C LYS A 346 -12.38 -56.81 6.50
N ARG A 347 -13.62 -56.74 6.03
CA ARG A 347 -14.57 -57.85 6.16
C ARG A 347 -14.42 -58.71 4.91
N LYS A 348 -14.39 -60.02 5.16
CA LYS A 348 -14.35 -61.11 4.19
C LYS A 348 -15.51 -61.03 3.21
#